data_AF-A0AA45LD01-F1
#
_entry.id   AF-A0AA45LD01-F1
#
_cell.length_a   1.000
_cell.length_b   1.000
_cell.length_c   1.000
_cell.angle_alpha   90.00
_cell.angle_beta   90.00
_cell.angle_gamma   90.00
#
_symmetry.space_group_name_H-M   'P 1'
#
loop_
_entity.id
_entity.type
_entity.pdbx_description
1 polymer ?
#
loop_
_entity_poly.entity_id
_entity_poly.type
_entity_poly.pdbx_seq_one_letter_code
_entity_poly.pdbx_strand_id
1 'polypeptide(L)'
;MRPRAALLLATGTCLVLAALASLGSSPVDYRAPTPTPPTPLTGTTWTMPLPPDPAPPPEASAGFTLFTIVVAVAALVLFLVLLVQHLLNWRPKRRAATERSGWVEAVVPGPPPPELVTGARRALSGLSAPEAGPPGDAVVAAWLALEQAASASGVARAPHETATEFTTALLDRHHVDPAATTALRRTYQRARFGSAEVTAADVRTATTALEAVVRDLTARDPR
;
A
#
# COMPACT_ATOMS: atom_id res chain seq x y z
N MET A 1 4.40 18.74 -8.51
CA MET A 1 5.59 17.94 -8.91
C MET A 1 5.27 16.47 -8.70
N ARG A 2 5.47 15.65 -9.73
CA ARG A 2 4.87 14.31 -9.81
C ARG A 2 5.50 13.38 -8.75
N PRO A 3 4.73 12.66 -7.92
CA PRO A 3 5.26 11.75 -6.89
C PRO A 3 6.19 10.67 -7.47
N ARG A 4 6.06 10.40 -8.77
CA ARG A 4 6.97 9.54 -9.55
C ARG A 4 8.39 10.07 -9.63
N ALA A 5 8.60 11.39 -9.71
CA ALA A 5 9.93 11.99 -9.75
C ALA A 5 10.62 11.89 -8.39
N ALA A 6 9.87 12.06 -7.29
CA ALA A 6 10.38 11.86 -5.94
C ALA A 6 10.74 10.39 -5.67
N LEU A 7 9.92 9.45 -6.16
CA LEU A 7 10.20 8.02 -6.07
C LEU A 7 11.44 7.64 -6.91
N LEU A 8 11.57 8.14 -8.13
CA LEU A 8 12.74 7.87 -8.99
C LEU A 8 14.02 8.45 -8.42
N LEU A 9 13.97 9.66 -7.85
CA LEU A 9 15.10 10.26 -7.13
C LEU A 9 15.48 9.45 -5.89
N ALA A 10 14.50 9.05 -5.07
CA ALA A 10 14.77 8.24 -3.88
C ALA A 10 15.35 6.86 -4.23
N THR A 11 14.81 6.21 -5.26
CA THR A 11 15.29 4.89 -5.73
C THR A 11 16.69 5.01 -6.33
N GLY A 12 16.94 6.07 -7.10
CA GLY A 12 18.25 6.38 -7.66
C GLY A 12 19.30 6.64 -6.58
N THR A 13 18.99 7.47 -5.57
CA THR A 13 19.88 7.75 -4.44
C THR A 13 20.20 6.48 -3.65
N CYS A 14 19.21 5.61 -3.44
CA CYS A 14 19.40 4.33 -2.75
C CYS A 14 20.34 3.38 -3.53
N LEU A 15 20.16 3.29 -4.86
CA LEU A 15 21.02 2.49 -5.74
C LEU A 15 22.46 3.02 -5.77
N VAL A 16 22.64 4.34 -5.79
CA VAL A 16 23.98 4.97 -5.77
C VAL A 16 24.69 4.69 -4.44
N LEU A 17 23.99 4.80 -3.30
CA LEU A 17 24.55 4.48 -1.99
C LEU A 17 24.92 2.98 -1.88
N ALA A 18 24.10 2.09 -2.42
CA ALA A 18 24.40 0.64 -2.45
C ALA A 18 25.59 0.30 -3.36
N ALA A 19 25.71 0.97 -4.52
CA ALA A 19 26.84 0.80 -5.42
C ALA A 19 28.15 1.31 -4.80
N LEU A 20 28.14 2.47 -4.13
CA LEU A 20 29.30 2.99 -3.41
C LEU A 20 29.75 2.08 -2.27
N ALA A 21 28.79 1.44 -1.57
CA ALA A 21 29.11 0.45 -0.54
C ALA A 21 29.70 -0.86 -1.11
N SER A 22 29.42 -1.17 -2.38
CA SER A 22 29.86 -2.41 -3.04
C SER A 22 31.22 -2.28 -3.75
N LEU A 23 31.79 -1.08 -3.85
CA LEU A 23 33.08 -0.84 -4.52
C LEU A 23 34.30 -1.22 -3.66
N GLY A 24 34.09 -1.72 -2.42
CA GLY A 24 35.17 -2.20 -1.56
C GLY A 24 35.38 -3.72 -1.70
N SER A 25 36.47 -4.09 -2.37
CA SER A 25 37.13 -5.43 -2.46
C SER A 25 36.76 -6.33 -3.65
N SER A 26 37.76 -6.53 -4.54
CA SER A 26 37.77 -7.55 -5.60
C SER A 26 38.95 -8.51 -5.32
N PRO A 27 38.73 -9.85 -5.26
CA PRO A 27 39.76 -10.82 -4.90
C PRO A 27 40.17 -11.67 -6.11
N VAL A 28 41.08 -11.18 -6.96
CA VAL A 28 41.69 -12.03 -8.00
C VAL A 28 43.18 -11.72 -8.15
N ASP A 29 44.03 -12.66 -7.74
CA ASP A 29 45.47 -12.64 -7.99
C ASP A 29 45.81 -13.42 -9.27
N TYR A 30 46.53 -12.76 -10.19
CA TYR A 30 47.13 -13.41 -11.37
C TYR A 30 48.61 -13.69 -11.11
N ARG A 31 49.05 -14.95 -11.19
CA ARG A 31 50.47 -15.29 -11.37
C ARG A 31 50.65 -16.34 -12.45
N ALA A 32 51.46 -16.02 -13.46
CA ALA A 32 51.72 -16.85 -14.64
C ALA A 32 52.52 -18.13 -14.31
N PRO A 33 52.32 -19.23 -15.05
CA PRO A 33 52.99 -20.51 -14.78
C PRO A 33 54.27 -20.73 -15.60
N THR A 34 55.01 -21.78 -15.21
CA THR A 34 56.08 -22.56 -15.88
C THR A 34 57.56 -22.18 -15.65
N PRO A 35 58.52 -23.11 -15.82
CA PRO A 35 58.51 -24.58 -15.63
C PRO A 35 59.71 -25.10 -14.77
N THR A 36 59.53 -26.26 -14.13
CA THR A 36 60.52 -27.03 -13.34
C THR A 36 61.34 -28.00 -14.22
N PRO A 37 62.39 -28.70 -13.73
CA PRO A 37 63.77 -28.31 -13.36
C PRO A 37 64.81 -29.16 -14.18
N PRO A 38 66.13 -29.28 -13.86
CA PRO A 38 66.62 -30.04 -12.69
C PRO A 38 67.88 -29.45 -11.97
N THR A 39 68.05 -29.95 -10.75
CA THR A 39 69.10 -29.82 -9.71
C THR A 39 70.54 -30.14 -10.16
N PRO A 40 71.59 -30.11 -9.30
CA PRO A 40 71.88 -29.35 -8.05
C PRO A 40 73.27 -28.66 -8.09
N LEU A 41 73.67 -27.90 -7.05
CA LEU A 41 74.92 -28.08 -6.28
C LEU A 41 75.05 -27.05 -5.14
N THR A 42 75.12 -27.61 -3.93
CA THR A 42 75.82 -27.25 -2.69
C THR A 42 76.16 -25.78 -2.36
N GLY A 43 75.67 -25.33 -1.20
CA GLY A 43 76.48 -24.53 -0.28
C GLY A 43 76.05 -23.09 0.00
N THR A 44 74.91 -22.88 0.65
CA THR A 44 74.72 -21.87 1.71
C THR A 44 73.49 -22.31 2.50
N THR A 45 73.61 -22.65 3.78
CA THR A 45 72.42 -22.87 4.62
C THR A 45 71.78 -21.52 4.88
N TRP A 46 70.94 -21.09 3.93
CA TRP A 46 69.97 -20.04 4.14
C TRP A 46 68.91 -20.60 5.09
N THR A 47 68.84 -20.08 6.31
CA THR A 47 67.68 -20.31 7.17
C THR A 47 66.51 -19.60 6.52
N MET A 48 65.71 -20.34 5.76
CA MET A 48 64.46 -19.85 5.19
C MET A 48 63.56 -19.45 6.37
N PRO A 49 63.08 -18.20 6.47
CA PRO A 49 62.07 -17.86 7.45
C PRO A 49 60.86 -18.75 7.19
N LEU A 50 60.38 -19.46 8.22
CA LEU A 50 59.09 -20.13 8.17
C LEU A 50 58.06 -19.08 7.71
N PRO A 51 57.23 -19.35 6.69
CA PRO A 51 56.16 -18.43 6.31
C PRO A 51 55.37 -18.08 7.57
N PRO A 52 55.01 -16.80 7.82
CA PRO A 52 54.05 -16.52 8.86
C PRO A 52 52.80 -17.34 8.58
N ASP A 53 52.23 -17.95 9.63
CA ASP A 53 50.94 -18.63 9.53
C ASP A 53 49.95 -17.71 8.80
N PRO A 54 49.08 -18.26 7.93
CA PRO A 54 48.10 -17.47 7.22
C PRO A 54 47.32 -16.65 8.26
N ALA A 55 47.36 -15.32 8.10
CA ALA A 55 46.55 -14.45 8.94
C ALA A 55 45.08 -14.92 8.84
N PRO A 56 44.37 -15.08 9.97
CA PRO A 56 42.96 -15.42 9.92
C PRO A 56 42.23 -14.37 9.08
N PRO A 57 41.22 -14.77 8.28
CA PRO A 57 40.44 -13.82 7.49
C PRO A 57 39.99 -12.66 8.39
N PRO A 58 39.93 -11.41 7.89
CA PRO A 58 39.43 -10.30 8.71
C PRO A 58 38.03 -10.66 9.15
N GLU A 59 37.87 -10.97 10.44
CA GLU A 59 36.58 -11.18 11.05
C GLU A 59 35.83 -9.85 10.90
N ALA A 60 34.91 -9.77 9.95
CA ALA A 60 33.96 -8.68 9.88
C ALA A 60 33.34 -8.60 11.27
N SER A 61 33.67 -7.53 12.01
CA SER A 61 33.32 -7.41 13.43
C SER A 61 31.83 -7.72 13.55
N ALA A 62 31.46 -8.62 14.46
CA ALA A 62 30.09 -9.13 14.54
C ALA A 62 29.04 -8.00 14.62
N GLY A 63 29.43 -6.84 15.16
CA GLY A 63 28.63 -5.62 15.16
C GLY A 63 28.36 -5.01 13.77
N PHE A 64 29.33 -5.02 12.86
CA PHE A 64 29.14 -4.52 11.48
C PHE A 64 28.23 -5.45 10.68
N THR A 65 28.38 -6.76 10.83
CA THR A 65 27.52 -7.77 10.18
C THR A 65 26.09 -7.70 10.72
N LEU A 66 25.90 -7.53 12.03
CA LEU A 66 24.56 -7.38 12.61
C LEU A 66 23.91 -6.05 12.19
N PHE A 67 24.67 -4.95 12.19
CA PHE A 67 24.17 -3.63 11.77
C PHE A 67 23.70 -3.63 10.31
N THR A 68 24.48 -4.23 9.41
CA THR A 68 24.12 -4.34 7.99
C THR A 68 22.87 -5.18 7.78
N ILE A 69 22.72 -6.29 8.51
CA ILE A 69 21.49 -7.12 8.47
C ILE A 69 20.28 -6.32 8.97
N VAL A 70 20.39 -5.60 10.08
CA VAL A 70 19.28 -4.81 10.64
C VAL A 70 18.84 -3.71 9.67
N VAL A 71 19.80 -2.99 9.06
CA VAL A 71 19.49 -1.96 8.07
C VAL A 71 18.85 -2.55 6.82
N ALA A 72 19.34 -3.70 6.34
CA ALA A 72 18.76 -4.40 5.19
C ALA A 72 17.31 -4.86 5.47
N VAL A 73 17.04 -5.39 6.66
CA VAL A 73 15.69 -5.80 7.08
C VAL A 73 14.78 -4.58 7.21
N ALA A 74 15.24 -3.48 7.82
CA ALA A 74 14.46 -2.25 7.93
C ALA A 74 14.11 -1.67 6.56
N ALA A 75 15.07 -1.66 5.62
CA ALA A 75 14.85 -1.22 4.25
C ALA A 75 13.86 -2.13 3.51
N LEU A 76 13.95 -3.45 3.69
CA LEU A 76 13.00 -4.42 3.12
C LEU A 76 11.58 -4.21 3.66
N VAL A 77 11.44 -4.01 4.97
CA VAL A 77 10.14 -3.73 5.61
C VAL A 77 9.56 -2.43 5.07
N LEU A 78 10.36 -1.36 4.98
CA LEU A 78 9.92 -0.08 4.43
C LEU A 78 9.50 -0.22 2.96
N PHE A 79 10.28 -0.94 2.14
CA PHE A 79 9.94 -1.24 0.76
C PHE A 79 8.62 -2.01 0.67
N LEU A 80 8.41 -3.01 1.51
CA LEU A 80 7.17 -3.81 1.52
C LEU A 80 5.96 -2.96 1.92
N VAL A 81 6.09 -2.10 2.93
CA VAL A 81 5.02 -1.16 3.35
C VAL A 81 4.67 -0.22 2.21
N LEU A 82 5.66 0.37 1.56
CA LEU A 82 5.44 1.26 0.40
C LEU A 82 4.85 0.52 -0.78
N LEU A 83 5.28 -0.72 -1.05
CA LEU A 83 4.72 -1.57 -2.10
C LEU A 83 3.26 -1.92 -1.83
N VAL A 84 2.91 -2.27 -0.59
CA VAL A 84 1.52 -2.55 -0.18
C VAL A 84 0.66 -1.31 -0.30
N GLN A 85 1.13 -0.16 0.19
CA GLN A 85 0.43 1.11 0.02
C GLN A 85 0.25 1.47 -1.45
N HIS A 86 1.30 1.28 -2.25
CA HIS A 86 1.26 1.48 -3.69
C HIS A 86 0.25 0.54 -4.34
N LEU A 87 0.24 -0.77 -4.06
CA LEU A 87 -0.71 -1.74 -4.61
C LEU A 87 -2.16 -1.50 -4.15
N LEU A 88 -2.36 -0.98 -2.93
CA LEU A 88 -3.68 -0.59 -2.44
C LEU A 88 -4.17 0.68 -3.15
N ASN A 89 -3.28 1.64 -3.38
CA ASN A 89 -3.59 2.91 -4.05
C ASN A 89 -3.56 2.82 -5.59
N TRP A 90 -2.90 1.79 -6.12
CA TRP A 90 -2.81 1.36 -7.52
C TRP A 90 -3.52 0.03 -7.73
N ARG A 91 -4.53 -0.32 -6.93
CA ARG A 91 -5.49 -1.27 -7.47
C ARG A 91 -5.98 -0.60 -8.75
N PRO A 92 -5.65 -1.11 -9.96
CA PRO A 92 -6.22 -0.53 -11.15
C PRO A 92 -7.71 -0.60 -10.88
N LYS A 93 -8.37 0.57 -10.92
CA LYS A 93 -9.82 0.68 -10.98
C LYS A 93 -10.21 -0.41 -11.96
N ARG A 94 -10.70 -1.55 -11.46
CA ARG A 94 -11.15 -2.62 -12.33
C ARG A 94 -12.36 -1.99 -12.95
N ARG A 95 -12.12 -1.35 -14.09
CA ARG A 95 -13.12 -1.11 -15.10
C ARG A 95 -13.70 -2.49 -15.31
N ALA A 96 -14.82 -2.74 -14.65
CA ALA A 96 -15.77 -3.75 -15.06
C ALA A 96 -16.37 -3.23 -16.37
N ALA A 97 -15.51 -3.22 -17.39
CA ALA A 97 -15.79 -3.02 -18.79
C ALA A 97 -14.98 -4.11 -19.50
N THR A 98 -15.38 -5.34 -19.23
CA THR A 98 -15.49 -6.33 -20.30
C THR A 98 -16.97 -6.27 -20.64
N GLU A 99 -17.44 -5.34 -21.49
CA GLU A 99 -17.21 -5.38 -22.94
C GLU A 99 -17.09 -6.83 -23.44
N ARG A 100 -18.17 -7.57 -23.28
CA ARG A 100 -18.61 -8.46 -24.35
C ARG A 100 -19.74 -7.76 -25.08
N SER A 101 -19.48 -7.52 -26.37
CA SER A 101 -20.36 -7.07 -27.45
C SER A 101 -21.03 -5.70 -27.32
N GLY A 102 -20.51 -4.76 -28.10
CA GLY A 102 -21.25 -3.61 -28.61
C GLY A 102 -20.87 -2.30 -27.93
N TRP A 103 -19.98 -1.54 -28.58
CA TRP A 103 -19.90 -0.07 -28.52
C TRP A 103 -20.62 0.61 -27.34
N VAL A 104 -19.93 0.79 -26.23
CA VAL A 104 -20.36 1.75 -25.21
C VAL A 104 -19.33 2.86 -25.16
N GLU A 105 -19.72 3.96 -25.81
CA GLU A 105 -19.22 5.31 -25.58
C GLU A 105 -18.74 5.48 -24.13
N ALA A 106 -17.57 6.08 -23.92
CA ALA A 106 -17.10 6.39 -22.58
C ALA A 106 -18.12 7.31 -21.90
N VAL A 107 -19.08 6.72 -21.18
CA VAL A 107 -20.17 7.42 -20.52
C VAL A 107 -19.52 8.33 -19.48
N VAL A 108 -19.47 9.62 -19.80
CA VAL A 108 -19.26 10.69 -18.82
C VAL A 108 -20.25 10.42 -17.70
N PRO A 109 -19.81 10.29 -16.43
CA PRO A 109 -20.75 10.07 -15.34
C PRO A 109 -21.73 11.22 -15.34
N GLY A 110 -23.01 10.93 -15.61
CA GLY A 110 -24.07 11.87 -15.38
C GLY A 110 -24.16 12.25 -13.89
N PRO A 111 -25.13 13.11 -13.54
CA PRO A 111 -25.52 13.33 -12.15
C PRO A 111 -25.43 12.10 -11.25
N PRO A 112 -25.04 12.25 -9.97
CA PRO A 112 -25.31 11.21 -8.99
C PRO A 112 -26.81 10.94 -8.90
N PRO A 113 -27.25 9.67 -8.82
CA PRO A 113 -28.66 9.33 -8.70
C PRO A 113 -29.29 10.01 -7.46
N PRO A 114 -30.49 10.59 -7.59
CA PRO A 114 -31.13 11.33 -6.50
C PRO A 114 -31.40 10.45 -5.27
N GLU A 115 -31.64 9.15 -5.47
CA GLU A 115 -31.81 8.16 -4.40
C GLU A 115 -30.53 7.99 -3.58
N LEU A 116 -29.36 8.01 -4.23
CA LEU A 116 -28.07 7.92 -3.56
C LEU A 116 -27.80 9.17 -2.72
N VAL A 117 -28.07 10.36 -3.27
CA VAL A 117 -27.93 11.64 -2.54
C VAL A 117 -28.87 11.68 -1.33
N THR A 118 -30.15 11.36 -1.54
CA THR A 118 -31.18 11.36 -0.50
C THR A 118 -30.88 10.33 0.59
N GLY A 119 -30.48 9.13 0.20
CA GLY A 119 -30.12 8.07 1.13
C GLY A 119 -28.87 8.39 1.94
N ALA A 120 -27.84 8.98 1.33
CA ALA A 120 -26.65 9.45 2.06
C ALA A 120 -27.01 10.52 3.12
N ARG A 121 -27.92 11.45 2.78
CA ARG A 121 -28.42 12.43 3.76
C ARG A 121 -29.19 11.76 4.90
N ARG A 122 -30.07 10.81 4.59
CA ARG A 122 -30.80 10.04 5.62
C ARG A 122 -29.86 9.26 6.52
N ALA A 123 -28.84 8.62 5.96
CA ALA A 123 -27.81 7.91 6.72
C ALA A 123 -27.10 8.86 7.70
N LEU A 124 -26.74 10.06 7.23
CA LEU A 124 -26.10 11.08 8.08
C LEU A 124 -27.01 11.55 9.20
N SER A 125 -28.26 11.86 8.88
CA SER A 125 -29.24 12.27 9.87
C SER A 125 -29.51 11.19 10.92
N GLY A 126 -29.60 9.92 10.50
CA GLY A 126 -29.78 8.79 11.41
C GLY A 126 -28.58 8.58 12.34
N LEU A 127 -27.35 8.69 11.80
CA LEU A 127 -26.13 8.53 12.60
C LEU A 127 -25.95 9.64 13.64
N SER A 128 -26.33 10.87 13.30
CA SER A 128 -26.20 12.04 14.18
C SER A 128 -27.43 12.27 15.07
N ALA A 129 -28.45 11.42 14.99
CA ALA A 129 -29.65 11.56 15.80
C ALA A 129 -29.37 11.25 17.29
N PRO A 130 -29.97 12.00 18.24
CA PRO A 130 -29.84 11.68 19.67
C PRO A 130 -30.32 10.28 20.04
N GLU A 131 -31.24 9.72 19.24
CA GLU A 131 -31.89 8.43 19.45
C GLU A 131 -31.25 7.29 18.62
N ALA A 132 -30.06 7.49 18.05
CA ALA A 132 -29.40 6.53 17.15
C ALA A 132 -29.05 5.17 17.81
N GLY A 133 -29.21 5.05 19.13
CA GLY A 133 -28.91 3.84 19.89
C GLY A 133 -27.40 3.67 20.19
N PRO A 134 -26.94 2.43 20.44
CA PRO A 134 -25.53 2.15 20.70
C PRO A 134 -24.62 2.58 19.53
N PRO A 135 -23.39 3.06 19.80
CA PRO A 135 -22.48 3.58 18.76
C PRO A 135 -22.23 2.62 17.59
N GLY A 136 -22.03 1.33 17.88
CA GLY A 136 -21.80 0.31 16.86
C GLY A 136 -23.02 0.10 15.96
N ASP A 137 -24.20 -0.01 16.56
CA ASP A 137 -25.46 -0.20 15.84
C ASP A 137 -25.79 1.02 14.97
N ALA A 138 -25.56 2.24 15.48
CA ALA A 138 -25.74 3.46 14.73
C ALA A 138 -24.85 3.52 13.46
N VAL A 139 -23.57 3.16 13.59
CA VAL A 139 -22.65 3.10 12.44
C VAL A 139 -23.07 2.01 11.44
N VAL A 140 -23.48 0.85 11.93
CA VAL A 140 -23.98 -0.25 11.07
C VAL A 140 -25.24 0.18 10.32
N ALA A 141 -26.20 0.77 11.02
CA ALA A 141 -27.44 1.27 10.42
C ALA A 141 -27.17 2.34 9.35
N ALA A 142 -26.25 3.29 9.62
CA ALA A 142 -25.87 4.32 8.66
C ALA A 142 -25.24 3.75 7.38
N TRP A 143 -24.31 2.79 7.52
CA TRP A 143 -23.70 2.12 6.36
C TRP A 143 -24.73 1.32 5.57
N LEU A 144 -25.59 0.56 6.23
CA LEU A 144 -26.65 -0.20 5.57
C LEU A 144 -27.57 0.75 4.80
N ALA A 145 -28.02 1.85 5.40
CA ALA A 145 -28.88 2.81 4.73
C ALA A 145 -28.24 3.38 3.44
N LEU A 146 -26.92 3.56 3.44
CA LEU A 146 -26.16 3.94 2.25
C LEU A 146 -26.12 2.81 1.19
N GLU A 147 -25.94 1.55 1.59
CA GLU A 147 -26.03 0.40 0.67
C GLU A 147 -27.43 0.25 0.06
N GLN A 148 -28.49 0.46 0.86
CA GLN A 148 -29.86 0.49 0.36
C GLN A 148 -30.05 1.62 -0.66
N ALA A 149 -29.52 2.82 -0.38
CA ALA A 149 -29.56 3.94 -1.32
C ALA A 149 -28.83 3.64 -2.63
N ALA A 150 -27.66 3.01 -2.55
CA ALA A 150 -26.92 2.55 -3.73
C ALA A 150 -27.73 1.53 -4.53
N SER A 151 -28.39 0.57 -3.88
CA SER A 151 -29.23 -0.42 -4.56
C SER A 151 -30.46 0.20 -5.24
N ALA A 152 -31.00 1.28 -4.67
CA ALA A 152 -32.14 2.02 -5.21
C ALA A 152 -31.77 2.99 -6.33
N SER A 153 -30.47 3.19 -6.62
CA SER A 153 -29.96 4.16 -7.59
C SER A 153 -30.24 3.84 -9.06
N GLY A 154 -30.86 2.69 -9.34
CA GLY A 154 -31.09 2.19 -10.70
C GLY A 154 -29.86 1.58 -11.38
N VAL A 155 -28.68 1.64 -10.75
CA VAL A 155 -27.46 0.97 -11.25
C VAL A 155 -27.48 -0.50 -10.82
N ALA A 156 -27.40 -1.39 -11.80
CA ALA A 156 -27.34 -2.83 -11.53
C ALA A 156 -25.99 -3.24 -10.93
N ARG A 157 -26.05 -3.99 -9.82
CA ARG A 157 -24.90 -4.66 -9.22
C ARG A 157 -24.57 -5.95 -9.97
N ALA A 158 -23.28 -6.27 -10.13
CA ALA A 158 -22.91 -7.55 -10.74
C ALA A 158 -23.29 -8.74 -9.81
N PRO A 159 -23.60 -9.95 -10.35
CA PRO A 159 -24.04 -11.07 -9.52
C PRO A 159 -23.03 -11.54 -8.46
N HIS A 160 -21.73 -11.37 -8.74
CA HIS A 160 -20.64 -11.75 -7.84
C HIS A 160 -20.16 -10.61 -6.93
N GLU A 161 -20.65 -9.39 -7.16
CA GLU A 161 -20.23 -8.20 -6.44
C GLU A 161 -21.02 -8.07 -5.14
N THR A 162 -20.32 -7.84 -4.03
CA THR A 162 -20.96 -7.64 -2.72
C THR A 162 -21.62 -6.26 -2.62
N ALA A 163 -22.57 -6.09 -1.69
CA ALA A 163 -23.20 -4.78 -1.46
C ALA A 163 -22.19 -3.68 -1.11
N THR A 164 -21.19 -4.01 -0.30
CA THR A 164 -20.13 -3.10 0.13
C THR A 164 -19.20 -2.74 -1.04
N GLU A 165 -18.84 -3.69 -1.90
CA GLU A 165 -18.03 -3.43 -3.09
C GLU A 165 -18.77 -2.53 -4.07
N PHE A 166 -20.03 -2.87 -4.36
CA PHE A 166 -20.90 -2.09 -5.23
C PHE A 166 -21.08 -0.64 -4.75
N THR A 167 -21.39 -0.47 -3.47
CA THR A 167 -21.57 0.85 -2.87
C THR A 167 -20.28 1.66 -2.94
N THR A 168 -19.13 1.05 -2.65
CA THR A 168 -17.82 1.71 -2.79
C THR A 168 -17.55 2.11 -4.25
N ALA A 169 -17.80 1.21 -5.21
CA ALA A 169 -17.56 1.46 -6.62
C ALA A 169 -18.49 2.55 -7.19
N LEU A 170 -19.75 2.58 -6.74
CA LEU A 170 -20.71 3.60 -7.11
C LEU A 170 -20.31 4.98 -6.58
N LEU A 171 -19.85 5.07 -5.33
CA LEU A 171 -19.33 6.32 -4.75
C LEU A 171 -18.07 6.80 -5.49
N ASP A 172 -17.14 5.91 -5.84
CA ASP A 172 -15.96 6.25 -6.65
C ASP A 172 -16.34 6.72 -8.06
N ARG A 173 -17.36 6.12 -8.69
CA ARG A 173 -17.90 6.54 -10.00
C ARG A 173 -18.39 7.98 -9.97
N HIS A 174 -18.96 8.42 -8.85
CA HIS A 174 -19.40 9.79 -8.64
C HIS A 174 -18.34 10.68 -7.99
N HIS A 175 -17.07 10.24 -7.99
CA HIS A 175 -15.92 11.01 -7.52
C HIS A 175 -16.08 11.55 -6.09
N VAL A 176 -16.68 10.73 -5.22
CA VAL A 176 -16.66 10.94 -3.78
C VAL A 176 -15.25 10.70 -3.26
N ASP A 177 -14.83 11.47 -2.26
CA ASP A 177 -13.51 11.32 -1.65
C ASP A 177 -13.23 9.86 -1.23
N PRO A 178 -12.18 9.22 -1.78
CA PRO A 178 -11.82 7.85 -1.44
C PRO A 178 -11.37 7.71 0.02
N ALA A 179 -10.83 8.77 0.63
CA ALA A 179 -10.45 8.75 2.04
C ALA A 179 -11.69 8.70 2.94
N ALA A 180 -12.70 9.53 2.66
CA ALA A 180 -13.99 9.49 3.35
C ALA A 180 -14.67 8.12 3.21
N THR A 181 -14.76 7.58 1.99
CA THR A 181 -15.36 6.26 1.74
C THR A 181 -14.63 5.16 2.50
N THR A 182 -13.29 5.20 2.52
CA THR A 182 -12.46 4.23 3.25
C THR A 182 -12.63 4.34 4.75
N ALA A 183 -12.67 5.56 5.30
CA ALA A 183 -12.87 5.80 6.73
C ALA A 183 -14.22 5.24 7.19
N LEU A 184 -15.29 5.56 6.47
CA LEU A 184 -16.64 5.07 6.77
C LEU A 184 -16.71 3.53 6.73
N ARG A 185 -16.18 2.92 5.67
CA ARG A 185 -16.15 1.46 5.53
C ARG A 185 -15.35 0.78 6.65
N ARG A 186 -14.23 1.36 7.07
CA ARG A 186 -13.42 0.81 8.17
C ARG A 186 -14.17 0.86 9.50
N THR A 187 -14.85 1.97 9.80
CA THR A 187 -15.66 2.09 11.02
C THR A 187 -16.80 1.07 11.00
N TYR A 188 -17.48 0.91 9.86
CA TYR A 188 -18.50 -0.13 9.68
C TYR A 188 -17.97 -1.55 9.90
N GLN A 189 -16.85 -1.91 9.26
CA GLN A 189 -16.26 -3.25 9.39
C GLN A 189 -15.85 -3.54 10.83
N ARG A 190 -15.27 -2.55 11.53
CA ARG A 190 -14.95 -2.66 12.95
C ARG A 190 -16.21 -2.82 13.80
N ALA A 191 -17.28 -2.07 13.52
CA ALA A 191 -18.53 -2.18 14.25
C ALA A 191 -19.23 -3.52 14.05
N ARG A 192 -19.16 -4.10 12.84
CA ARG A 192 -19.87 -5.34 12.51
C ARG A 192 -19.09 -6.61 12.87
N PHE A 193 -17.77 -6.59 12.72
CA PHE A 193 -16.93 -7.78 12.82
C PHE A 193 -15.78 -7.63 13.83
N GLY A 194 -15.56 -6.43 14.37
CA GLY A 194 -14.52 -6.19 15.36
C GLY A 194 -14.93 -6.72 16.74
N SER A 195 -13.94 -7.12 17.52
CA SER A 195 -14.12 -7.51 18.93
C SER A 195 -14.01 -6.32 19.89
N ALA A 196 -13.44 -5.19 19.43
CA ALA A 196 -13.28 -3.98 20.22
C ALA A 196 -14.58 -3.16 20.21
N GLU A 197 -14.90 -2.57 21.36
CA GLU A 197 -16.06 -1.68 21.50
C GLU A 197 -15.95 -0.47 20.57
N VAL A 198 -17.06 -0.13 19.91
CA VAL A 198 -17.17 1.07 19.09
C VAL A 198 -17.47 2.26 19.99
N THR A 199 -16.63 3.28 19.89
CA THR A 199 -16.65 4.45 20.78
C THR A 199 -17.34 5.66 20.13
N ALA A 200 -17.59 6.70 20.92
CA ALA A 200 -18.05 7.99 20.39
C ALA A 200 -17.06 8.63 19.40
N ALA A 201 -15.75 8.32 19.48
CA ALA A 201 -14.77 8.78 18.51
C ALA A 201 -14.96 8.13 17.13
N ASP A 202 -15.39 6.88 17.13
CA ASP A 202 -15.70 6.13 15.91
C ASP A 202 -16.95 6.68 15.22
N VAL A 203 -17.98 7.00 16.01
CA VAL A 203 -19.18 7.69 15.51
C VAL A 203 -18.80 9.02 14.89
N ARG A 204 -18.01 9.87 15.57
CA ARG A 204 -17.53 11.14 14.99
C ARG A 204 -16.77 10.92 13.67
N THR A 205 -15.92 9.90 13.61
CA THR A 205 -15.18 9.56 12.38
C THR A 205 -16.13 9.17 11.25
N ALA A 206 -17.15 8.35 11.53
CA ALA A 206 -18.17 7.97 10.56
C ALA A 206 -19.03 9.19 10.13
N THR A 207 -19.41 10.06 11.06
CA THR A 207 -20.15 11.29 10.79
C THR A 207 -19.37 12.19 9.84
N THR A 208 -18.11 12.53 10.15
CA THR A 208 -17.28 13.37 9.28
C THR A 208 -17.06 12.74 7.90
N ALA A 209 -16.87 11.42 7.84
CA ALA A 209 -16.76 10.72 6.56
C ALA A 209 -18.06 10.82 5.74
N LEU A 210 -19.20 10.63 6.38
CA LEU A 210 -20.50 10.67 5.72
C LEU A 210 -20.93 12.09 5.32
N GLU A 211 -20.54 13.12 6.08
CA GLU A 211 -20.64 14.53 5.68
C GLU A 211 -19.86 14.81 4.39
N ALA A 212 -18.64 14.30 4.28
CA ALA A 212 -17.84 14.42 3.06
C ALA A 212 -18.51 13.72 1.87
N VAL A 213 -19.07 12.52 2.08
CA VAL A 213 -19.85 11.80 1.06
C VAL A 213 -21.04 12.63 0.58
N VAL A 214 -21.86 13.17 1.49
CA VAL A 214 -23.04 13.99 1.16
C VAL A 214 -22.63 15.25 0.41
N ARG A 215 -21.56 15.92 0.84
CA ARG A 215 -21.02 17.13 0.21
C ARG A 215 -20.58 16.86 -1.23
N ASP A 216 -19.79 15.80 -1.45
CA ASP A 216 -19.28 15.46 -2.78
C ASP A 216 -20.40 15.04 -3.74
N LEU A 217 -21.39 14.30 -3.26
CA LEU A 217 -22.55 13.91 -4.05
C LEU A 217 -23.43 15.13 -4.39
N THR A 218 -23.70 16.01 -3.42
CA THR A 218 -24.57 17.19 -3.64
C THR A 218 -23.91 18.21 -4.57
N ALA A 219 -22.59 18.39 -4.50
CA ALA A 219 -21.85 19.28 -5.41
C ALA A 219 -21.96 18.89 -6.89
N ARG A 220 -22.43 17.67 -7.18
CA ARG A 220 -22.51 17.09 -8.53
C ARG A 220 -23.95 16.86 -9.00
N ASP A 221 -24.93 17.14 -8.15
CA ASP A 221 -26.35 17.05 -8.44
C ASP A 221 -26.80 18.31 -9.22
N PRO A 222 -27.14 18.21 -10.51
CA PRO A 222 -27.71 19.29 -11.30
C PRO A 222 -29.14 19.51 -10.80
N ARG A 223 -29.35 20.63 -10.12
CA ARG A 223 -30.68 21.07 -9.68
C ARG A 223 -31.65 21.29 -10.82
#